data_AF-A0A3D2F2L2-F1
#
_entry.id   AF-A0A3D2F2L2-F1
#
_cell.length_a   1.000
_cell.length_b   1.000
_cell.length_c   1.000
_cell.angle_alpha   90.00
_cell.angle_beta   90.00
_cell.angle_gamma   90.00
#
_symmetry.space_group_name_H-M   'P 1'
#
loop_
_entity.id
_entity.type
_entity.pdbx_description
1 polymer ?
#
loop_
_entity_poly.entity_id
_entity_poly.type
_entity_poly.pdbx_seq_one_letter_code
_entity_poly.pdbx_strand_id
1 'polypeptide(L)'
;MPKKSSKGSKKDMDSAKLDKKGALDEQFAKSQELLEQEKEMHEGVRLKHEAIQEHEKEKGVEIARMEEEEVVKGKERKEVFKKQEEESKEGIVAMKKKKETDEKKQQEIIAKQKEEKKKQVEYMEEMEASNARKDRIVKRKYDSEKYERDTISEAKLTEHRKKGEADKEALRKKKITTQEHKKERGDIDTKEAAELRQAKEDSRSKVAKLNAMDKSAQRQLSIDIGRKRNRANAISDPNMQRRELQKIDTEERQEKSKMQAELKKKISEQEVQAKKAEFDIKSRSHSTRDKLTTDERVKLSQIERDKQTARRRASDEAQEKKRGIGKMQEKIMKGETEEKNEYAWGEDYQ
;
A
#
# COMPACT_ATOMS: atom_id res chain seq x y z
N MET A 1 -118.38 80.41 19.46
CA MET A 1 -117.78 80.34 20.82
C MET A 1 -118.84 79.72 21.72
N PRO A 2 -118.55 78.72 22.58
CA PRO A 2 -117.86 78.98 23.86
C PRO A 2 -117.01 77.77 24.37
N LYS A 3 -115.99 77.88 25.23
CA LYS A 3 -115.73 78.61 26.50
C LYS A 3 -116.36 77.99 27.75
N LYS A 4 -115.46 77.68 28.72
CA LYS A 4 -115.50 78.04 30.17
C LYS A 4 -116.67 77.44 30.98
N SER A 5 -116.75 77.43 32.31
CA SER A 5 -116.26 78.28 33.43
C SER A 5 -116.63 77.53 34.73
N SER A 6 -115.85 77.57 35.83
CA SER A 6 -115.82 78.54 36.95
C SER A 6 -116.92 78.45 38.04
N LYS A 7 -116.46 78.41 39.31
CA LYS A 7 -116.93 79.06 40.55
C LYS A 7 -118.41 78.97 41.01
N GLY A 8 -118.59 78.69 42.32
CA GLY A 8 -119.34 79.58 43.24
C GLY A 8 -120.67 79.13 43.88
N SER A 9 -120.70 79.11 45.23
CA SER A 9 -121.68 79.71 46.18
C SER A 9 -123.16 79.28 46.35
N LYS A 10 -123.53 79.05 47.64
CA LYS A 10 -124.68 79.54 48.47
C LYS A 10 -126.17 79.34 48.05
N LYS A 11 -126.95 78.74 48.99
CA LYS A 11 -128.19 79.23 49.71
C LYS A 11 -129.37 79.78 48.86
N ASP A 12 -130.68 79.55 49.08
CA ASP A 12 -131.59 79.56 50.27
C ASP A 12 -132.97 78.97 49.82
N MET A 13 -133.71 78.19 50.64
CA MET A 13 -134.92 78.49 51.47
C MET A 13 -136.31 78.70 50.80
N ASP A 14 -137.31 78.03 51.41
CA ASP A 14 -138.68 78.47 51.80
C ASP A 14 -140.00 78.00 51.13
N SER A 15 -140.95 77.71 52.05
CA SER A 15 -142.43 77.76 52.03
C SER A 15 -143.22 76.51 51.57
N ALA A 16 -144.39 76.12 52.10
CA ALA A 16 -145.11 76.38 53.36
C ALA A 16 -146.33 75.40 53.45
N LYS A 17 -146.56 74.82 54.64
CA LYS A 17 -147.82 74.42 55.34
C LYS A 17 -149.13 73.98 54.59
N LEU A 18 -149.75 72.93 55.18
CA LEU A 18 -151.20 72.55 55.27
C LEU A 18 -151.84 72.00 53.96
N ASP A 19 -152.53 70.86 53.90
CA ASP A 19 -153.63 70.40 54.77
C ASP A 19 -153.85 68.86 54.81
N LYS A 20 -154.54 68.46 55.89
CA LYS A 20 -154.83 67.09 56.38
C LYS A 20 -156.06 66.43 55.72
N LYS A 21 -156.04 65.09 55.73
CA LYS A 21 -157.12 64.07 55.57
C LYS A 21 -157.38 63.52 54.16
N GLY A 22 -157.11 62.21 54.03
CA GLY A 22 -157.24 61.36 52.85
C GLY A 22 -156.09 60.34 52.75
N ALA A 23 -154.99 60.66 53.43
CA ALA A 23 -153.77 59.88 53.63
C ALA A 23 -153.91 58.60 54.49
N LEU A 24 -154.95 57.78 54.31
CA LEU A 24 -155.08 56.48 54.99
C LEU A 24 -155.38 55.30 54.05
N ASP A 25 -156.00 55.53 52.88
CA ASP A 25 -156.35 54.41 51.98
C ASP A 25 -155.25 54.11 50.92
N GLU A 26 -154.46 55.10 50.50
CA GLU A 26 -153.30 54.87 49.60
C GLU A 26 -152.08 54.25 50.31
N GLN A 27 -152.02 54.28 51.64
CA GLN A 27 -150.94 53.64 52.39
C GLN A 27 -151.12 52.11 52.51
N PHE A 28 -152.33 51.59 52.32
CA PHE A 28 -152.60 50.15 52.41
C PHE A 28 -152.30 49.42 51.10
N ALA A 29 -152.52 50.06 49.96
CA ALA A 29 -152.21 49.47 48.65
C ALA A 29 -150.68 49.35 48.40
N LYS A 30 -149.88 50.33 48.87
CA LYS A 30 -148.42 50.30 48.71
C LYS A 30 -147.69 49.34 49.65
N SER A 31 -148.31 48.90 50.76
CA SER A 31 -147.64 48.00 51.69
C SER A 31 -147.74 46.52 51.28
N GLN A 32 -148.72 46.13 50.47
CA GLN A 32 -148.79 44.76 49.95
C GLN A 32 -147.83 44.53 48.78
N GLU A 33 -147.60 45.53 47.93
CA GLU A 33 -146.69 45.41 46.78
C GLU A 33 -145.20 45.33 47.20
N LEU A 34 -144.82 46.02 48.29
CA LEU A 34 -143.46 45.95 48.85
C LEU A 34 -143.13 44.60 49.50
N LEU A 35 -144.14 43.84 49.96
CA LEU A 35 -143.95 42.58 50.68
C LEU A 35 -143.73 41.40 49.72
N GLU A 36 -144.20 41.51 48.46
CA GLU A 36 -143.87 40.55 47.41
C GLU A 36 -142.47 40.80 46.81
N GLN A 37 -142.00 42.06 46.73
CA GLN A 37 -140.63 42.35 46.29
C GLN A 37 -139.54 41.90 47.28
N GLU A 38 -139.81 41.85 48.59
CA GLU A 38 -138.84 41.32 49.57
C GLU A 38 -138.67 39.79 49.48
N LYS A 39 -139.69 39.05 49.03
CA LYS A 39 -139.59 37.59 48.90
C LYS A 39 -138.71 37.15 47.73
N GLU A 40 -138.72 37.87 46.60
CA GLU A 40 -137.86 37.56 45.45
C GLU A 40 -136.37 37.86 45.71
N MET A 41 -136.06 38.89 46.50
CA MET A 41 -134.66 39.22 46.85
C MET A 41 -134.01 38.18 47.79
N HIS A 42 -134.80 37.51 48.64
CA HIS A 42 -134.26 36.57 49.62
C HIS A 42 -133.95 35.18 49.03
N GLU A 43 -134.64 34.74 47.97
CA GLU A 43 -134.30 33.50 47.27
C GLU A 43 -133.03 33.64 46.40
N GLY A 44 -132.77 34.81 45.82
CA GLY A 44 -131.59 35.06 44.98
C GLY A 44 -130.25 35.05 45.74
N VAL A 45 -130.25 35.39 47.03
CA VAL A 45 -129.03 35.40 47.87
C VAL A 45 -128.66 33.99 48.34
N ARG A 46 -129.65 33.10 48.50
CA ARG A 46 -129.41 31.74 49.01
C ARG A 46 -128.71 30.85 47.98
N LEU A 47 -129.08 30.97 46.70
CA LEU A 47 -128.45 30.21 45.60
C LEU A 47 -126.99 30.60 45.32
N LYS A 48 -126.58 31.84 45.63
CA LYS A 48 -125.19 32.29 45.45
C LYS A 48 -124.25 31.82 46.57
N HIS A 49 -124.77 31.46 47.74
CA HIS A 49 -123.93 31.01 48.86
C HIS A 49 -123.59 29.52 48.79
N GLU A 50 -124.44 28.70 48.15
CA GLU A 50 -124.16 27.27 47.93
C GLU A 50 -123.07 27.04 46.89
N ALA A 51 -123.02 27.83 45.80
CA ALA A 51 -122.01 27.68 44.75
C ALA A 51 -120.58 28.09 45.17
N ILE A 52 -120.42 28.92 46.21
CA ILE A 52 -119.10 29.37 46.66
C ILE A 52 -118.47 28.38 47.65
N GLN A 53 -119.28 27.63 48.43
CA GLN A 53 -118.75 26.65 49.39
C GLN A 53 -118.24 25.35 48.73
N GLU A 54 -118.74 24.95 47.56
CA GLU A 54 -118.19 23.77 46.85
C GLU A 54 -116.82 24.05 46.22
N HIS A 55 -116.60 25.25 45.66
CA HIS A 55 -115.34 25.58 44.98
C HIS A 55 -114.13 25.77 45.94
N GLU A 56 -114.36 26.08 47.22
CA GLU A 56 -113.27 26.15 48.22
C GLU A 56 -112.85 24.78 48.75
N LYS A 57 -113.71 23.76 48.70
CA LYS A 57 -113.35 22.40 49.12
C LYS A 57 -112.50 21.65 48.09
N GLU A 58 -112.66 21.92 46.79
CA GLU A 58 -111.83 21.30 45.76
C GLU A 58 -110.39 21.85 45.73
N LYS A 59 -110.19 23.14 46.03
CA LYS A 59 -108.84 23.74 46.06
C LYS A 59 -107.96 23.31 47.25
N GLY A 60 -108.56 22.86 48.36
CA GLY A 60 -107.81 22.37 49.53
C GLY A 60 -107.17 20.99 49.35
N VAL A 61 -107.71 20.14 48.48
CA VAL A 61 -107.23 18.76 48.28
C VAL A 61 -106.09 18.70 47.25
N GLU A 62 -106.04 19.62 46.29
CA GLU A 62 -105.03 19.62 45.23
C GLU A 62 -103.66 20.17 45.70
N ILE A 63 -103.64 21.07 46.69
CA ILE A 63 -102.40 21.64 47.25
C ILE A 63 -101.68 20.62 48.16
N ALA A 64 -102.41 19.79 48.91
CA ALA A 64 -101.80 18.78 49.77
C ALA A 64 -101.09 17.64 48.99
N ARG A 65 -101.47 17.39 47.73
CA ARG A 65 -100.90 16.31 46.92
C ARG A 65 -99.58 16.71 46.23
N MET A 66 -99.34 18.00 46.03
CA MET A 66 -98.10 18.51 45.41
C MET A 66 -96.92 18.60 46.40
N GLU A 67 -97.19 18.85 47.69
CA GLU A 67 -96.13 18.93 48.70
C GLU A 67 -95.54 17.55 49.07
N GLU A 68 -96.32 16.47 48.98
CA GLU A 68 -95.79 15.10 49.19
C GLU A 68 -94.88 14.63 48.05
N GLU A 69 -95.09 15.07 46.80
CA GLU A 69 -94.23 14.68 45.68
C GLU A 69 -92.85 15.35 45.68
N GLU A 70 -92.72 16.58 46.19
CA GLU A 70 -91.42 17.28 46.23
C GLU A 70 -90.48 16.74 47.31
N VAL A 71 -91.01 16.30 48.46
CA VAL A 71 -90.20 15.78 49.56
C VAL A 71 -89.59 14.41 49.23
N VAL A 72 -90.28 13.58 48.44
CA VAL A 72 -89.77 12.27 48.00
C VAL A 72 -88.68 12.44 46.93
N LYS A 73 -88.88 13.32 45.93
CA LYS A 73 -87.87 13.59 44.88
C LYS A 73 -86.59 14.25 45.42
N GLY A 74 -86.67 14.99 46.54
CA GLY A 74 -85.50 15.59 47.21
C GLY A 74 -84.60 14.61 47.95
N LYS A 75 -85.14 13.49 48.46
CA LYS A 75 -84.36 12.46 49.18
C LYS A 75 -83.65 11.50 48.21
N GLU A 76 -84.30 11.11 47.12
CA GLU A 76 -83.70 10.25 46.09
C GLU A 76 -82.49 10.92 45.40
N ARG A 77 -82.53 12.23 45.16
CA ARG A 77 -81.40 12.98 44.57
C ARG A 77 -80.14 13.01 45.45
N LYS A 78 -80.28 13.03 46.78
CA LYS A 78 -79.13 13.06 47.70
C LYS A 78 -78.43 11.71 47.81
N GLU A 79 -79.17 10.60 47.75
CA GLU A 79 -78.56 9.26 47.77
C GLU A 79 -77.84 8.92 46.46
N VAL A 80 -78.41 9.31 45.32
CA VAL A 80 -77.77 9.11 44.01
C VAL A 80 -76.45 9.91 43.90
N PHE A 81 -76.43 11.14 44.41
CA PHE A 81 -75.22 11.97 44.37
C PHE A 81 -74.10 11.44 45.28
N LYS A 82 -74.43 10.93 46.47
CA LYS A 82 -73.45 10.28 47.36
C LYS A 82 -72.85 9.03 46.75
N LYS A 83 -73.67 8.18 46.13
CA LYS A 83 -73.20 6.97 45.43
C LYS A 83 -72.28 7.33 44.25
N GLN A 84 -72.64 8.34 43.45
CA GLN A 84 -71.79 8.81 42.35
C GLN A 84 -70.45 9.41 42.83
N GLU A 85 -70.42 10.07 43.99
CA GLU A 85 -69.19 10.64 44.55
C GLU A 85 -68.26 9.55 45.11
N GLU A 86 -68.81 8.51 45.74
CA GLU A 86 -68.05 7.34 46.21
C GLU A 86 -67.51 6.51 45.03
N GLU A 87 -68.33 6.23 44.01
CA GLU A 87 -67.90 5.57 42.77
C GLU A 87 -66.82 6.38 42.03
N SER A 88 -66.91 7.72 42.04
CA SER A 88 -65.90 8.59 41.45
C SER A 88 -64.58 8.55 42.24
N LYS A 89 -64.62 8.52 43.57
CA LYS A 89 -63.43 8.42 44.43
C LYS A 89 -62.76 7.05 44.27
N GLU A 90 -63.53 5.97 44.25
CA GLU A 90 -63.02 4.62 43.98
C GLU A 90 -62.44 4.52 42.56
N GLY A 91 -63.10 5.13 41.57
CA GLY A 91 -62.61 5.25 40.20
C GLY A 91 -61.29 6.00 40.10
N ILE A 92 -61.11 7.09 40.86
CA ILE A 92 -59.86 7.86 40.91
C ILE A 92 -58.73 7.05 41.57
N VAL A 93 -59.00 6.34 42.66
CA VAL A 93 -58.01 5.49 43.34
C VAL A 93 -57.60 4.31 42.45
N ALA A 94 -58.56 3.68 41.76
CA ALA A 94 -58.29 2.63 40.79
C ALA A 94 -57.48 3.15 39.59
N MET A 95 -57.78 4.36 39.10
CA MET A 95 -56.99 4.99 38.03
C MET A 95 -55.58 5.34 38.47
N LYS A 96 -55.38 5.85 39.70
CA LYS A 96 -54.06 6.13 40.25
C LYS A 96 -53.23 4.86 40.41
N LYS A 97 -53.81 3.79 40.95
CA LYS A 97 -53.15 2.48 41.04
C LYS A 97 -52.80 1.93 39.65
N LYS A 98 -53.70 2.04 38.66
CA LYS A 98 -53.40 1.65 37.27
C LYS A 98 -52.24 2.46 36.69
N LYS A 99 -52.26 3.79 36.84
CA LYS A 99 -51.16 4.67 36.40
C LYS A 99 -49.84 4.31 37.07
N GLU A 100 -49.80 4.09 38.38
CA GLU A 100 -48.58 3.66 39.08
C GLU A 100 -48.08 2.29 38.60
N THR A 101 -48.98 1.34 38.34
CA THR A 101 -48.58 0.03 37.78
C THR A 101 -48.10 0.12 36.34
N ASP A 102 -48.68 1.01 35.54
CA ASP A 102 -48.28 1.21 34.15
C ASP A 102 -46.96 1.99 34.07
N GLU A 103 -46.74 2.97 34.97
CA GLU A 103 -45.45 3.65 35.13
C GLU A 103 -44.35 2.70 35.58
N LYS A 104 -44.61 1.79 36.53
CA LYS A 104 -43.65 0.74 36.92
C LYS A 104 -43.33 -0.20 35.77
N LYS A 105 -44.35 -0.65 35.01
CA LYS A 105 -44.14 -1.47 33.80
C LYS A 105 -43.34 -0.72 32.74
N GLN A 106 -43.61 0.57 32.52
CA GLN A 106 -42.83 1.39 31.58
C GLN A 106 -41.38 1.56 32.05
N GLN A 107 -41.14 1.77 33.34
CA GLN A 107 -39.79 1.83 33.89
C GLN A 107 -39.04 0.50 33.74
N GLU A 108 -39.71 -0.64 33.98
CA GLU A 108 -39.14 -1.96 33.72
C GLU A 108 -38.82 -2.20 32.23
N ILE A 109 -39.70 -1.78 31.32
CA ILE A 109 -39.45 -1.86 29.87
C ILE A 109 -38.25 -0.98 29.48
N ILE A 110 -38.16 0.25 30.00
CA ILE A 110 -37.04 1.16 29.75
C ILE A 110 -35.73 0.58 30.31
N ALA A 111 -35.77 -0.02 31.51
CA ALA A 111 -34.61 -0.67 32.11
C ALA A 111 -34.13 -1.86 31.26
N LYS A 112 -35.05 -2.74 30.83
CA LYS A 112 -34.74 -3.86 29.92
C LYS A 112 -34.16 -3.38 28.59
N GLN A 113 -34.75 -2.36 27.97
CA GLN A 113 -34.24 -1.76 26.73
C GLN A 113 -32.84 -1.13 26.91
N LYS A 114 -32.56 -0.51 28.07
CA LYS A 114 -31.22 0.03 28.36
C LYS A 114 -30.19 -1.09 28.51
N GLU A 115 -30.53 -2.19 29.19
CA GLU A 115 -29.64 -3.35 29.30
C GLU A 115 -29.42 -4.04 27.95
N GLU A 116 -30.46 -4.19 27.13
CA GLU A 116 -30.35 -4.74 25.77
C GLU A 116 -29.46 -3.86 24.89
N LYS A 117 -29.61 -2.53 24.94
CA LYS A 117 -28.72 -1.59 24.22
C LYS A 117 -27.27 -1.70 24.67
N LYS A 118 -27.00 -1.84 25.97
CA LYS A 118 -25.64 -2.05 26.49
C LYS A 118 -25.03 -3.34 25.94
N LYS A 119 -25.77 -4.46 26.01
CA LYS A 119 -25.34 -5.74 25.42
C LYS A 119 -25.10 -5.64 23.93
N GLN A 120 -25.92 -4.87 23.21
CA GLN A 120 -25.72 -4.64 21.77
C GLN A 120 -24.45 -3.83 21.49
N VAL A 121 -24.14 -2.80 22.29
CA VAL A 121 -22.91 -2.02 22.14
C VAL A 121 -21.69 -2.88 22.45
N GLU A 122 -21.68 -3.61 23.57
CA GLU A 122 -20.59 -4.53 23.95
C GLU A 122 -20.37 -5.59 22.85
N TYR A 123 -21.44 -6.16 22.29
CA TYR A 123 -21.35 -7.10 21.18
C TYR A 123 -20.76 -6.47 19.91
N MET A 124 -21.14 -5.23 19.59
CA MET A 124 -20.58 -4.52 18.44
C MET A 124 -19.09 -4.20 18.64
N GLU A 125 -18.69 -3.76 19.84
CA GLU A 125 -17.29 -3.52 20.19
C GLU A 125 -16.45 -4.82 20.13
N GLU A 126 -16.96 -5.94 20.64
CA GLU A 126 -16.31 -7.25 20.51
C GLU A 126 -16.18 -7.69 19.05
N MET A 127 -17.22 -7.47 18.24
CA MET A 127 -17.20 -7.76 16.80
C MET A 127 -16.19 -6.90 16.05
N GLU A 128 -16.11 -5.61 16.35
CA GLU A 128 -15.11 -4.69 15.78
C GLU A 128 -13.69 -5.11 16.16
N ALA A 129 -13.44 -5.42 17.44
CA ALA A 129 -12.15 -5.91 17.91
C ALA A 129 -11.77 -7.26 17.26
N SER A 130 -12.74 -8.15 17.07
CA SER A 130 -12.56 -9.43 16.39
C SER A 130 -12.23 -9.25 14.91
N ASN A 131 -12.93 -8.35 14.22
CA ASN A 131 -12.66 -8.01 12.82
C ASN A 131 -11.27 -7.37 12.66
N ALA A 132 -10.90 -6.42 13.52
CA ALA A 132 -9.57 -5.81 13.51
C ALA A 132 -8.45 -6.87 13.71
N ARG A 133 -8.66 -7.87 14.56
CA ARG A 133 -7.71 -8.98 14.73
C ARG A 133 -7.62 -9.85 13.46
N LYS A 134 -8.75 -10.16 12.83
CA LYS A 134 -8.78 -10.93 11.57
C LYS A 134 -8.05 -10.18 10.45
N ASP A 135 -8.29 -8.88 10.33
CA ASP A 135 -7.64 -8.03 9.32
C ASP A 135 -6.13 -7.98 9.52
N ARG A 136 -5.65 -7.87 10.77
CA ARG A 136 -4.21 -7.96 11.08
C ARG A 136 -3.62 -9.32 10.67
N ILE A 137 -4.30 -10.42 10.92
CA ILE A 137 -3.84 -11.76 10.51
C ILE A 137 -3.78 -11.86 8.97
N VAL A 138 -4.80 -11.35 8.26
CA VAL A 138 -4.81 -11.33 6.79
C VAL A 138 -3.68 -10.47 6.25
N LYS A 139 -3.45 -9.28 6.83
CA LYS A 139 -2.33 -8.40 6.47
C LYS A 139 -0.98 -9.08 6.67
N ARG A 140 -0.74 -9.74 7.82
CA ARG A 140 0.50 -10.48 8.09
C ARG A 140 0.73 -11.63 7.11
N LYS A 141 -0.32 -12.35 6.73
CA LYS A 141 -0.24 -13.38 5.67
C LYS A 141 0.20 -12.77 4.34
N TYR A 142 -0.42 -11.68 3.93
CA TYR A 142 -0.07 -10.96 2.72
C TYR A 142 1.38 -10.44 2.77
N ASP A 143 1.80 -9.81 3.87
CA ASP A 143 3.15 -9.26 4.05
C ASP A 143 4.21 -10.38 4.05
N SER A 144 3.91 -11.54 4.63
CA SER A 144 4.76 -12.73 4.62
C SER A 144 4.95 -13.30 3.21
N GLU A 145 3.87 -13.43 2.43
CA GLU A 145 3.94 -13.87 1.03
C GLU A 145 4.68 -12.86 0.15
N LYS A 146 4.41 -11.57 0.36
CA LYS A 146 5.06 -10.48 -0.36
C LYS A 146 6.56 -10.49 -0.08
N TYR A 147 6.97 -10.60 1.19
CA TYR A 147 8.37 -10.69 1.58
C TYR A 147 9.10 -11.85 0.90
N GLU A 148 8.48 -13.04 0.84
CA GLU A 148 9.05 -14.18 0.13
C GLU A 148 9.25 -13.89 -1.37
N ARG A 149 8.22 -13.38 -2.05
CA ARG A 149 8.30 -13.06 -3.48
C ARG A 149 9.39 -12.04 -3.75
N ASP A 150 9.42 -10.96 -2.98
CA ASP A 150 10.39 -9.87 -3.11
C ASP A 150 11.81 -10.38 -2.86
N THR A 151 12.04 -11.12 -1.77
CA THR A 151 13.35 -11.68 -1.42
C THR A 151 13.85 -12.69 -2.47
N ILE A 152 12.97 -13.56 -2.97
CA ILE A 152 13.34 -14.51 -4.04
C ILE A 152 13.72 -13.76 -5.31
N SER A 153 12.97 -12.73 -5.69
CA SER A 153 13.21 -11.94 -6.89
C SER A 153 14.54 -11.17 -6.79
N GLU A 154 14.80 -10.53 -5.65
CA GLU A 154 16.03 -9.79 -5.40
C GLU A 154 17.25 -10.72 -5.35
N ALA A 155 17.13 -11.88 -4.70
CA ALA A 155 18.19 -12.88 -4.66
C ALA A 155 18.54 -13.40 -6.07
N LYS A 156 17.54 -13.65 -6.93
CA LYS A 156 17.76 -14.06 -8.33
C LYS A 156 18.42 -12.95 -9.15
N LEU A 157 17.96 -11.71 -8.99
CA LEU A 157 18.51 -10.57 -9.73
C LEU A 157 19.97 -10.30 -9.34
N THR A 158 20.27 -10.32 -8.04
CA THR A 158 21.62 -10.13 -7.52
C THR A 158 22.56 -11.27 -7.94
N GLU A 159 22.10 -12.53 -7.89
CA GLU A 159 22.83 -13.69 -8.41
C GLU A 159 23.18 -13.51 -9.89
N HIS A 160 22.18 -13.20 -10.73
CA HIS A 160 22.37 -13.01 -12.16
C HIS A 160 23.37 -11.88 -12.45
N ARG A 161 23.23 -10.75 -11.75
CA ARG A 161 24.15 -9.61 -11.88
C ARG A 161 25.58 -9.99 -11.52
N LYS A 162 25.80 -10.63 -10.36
CA LYS A 162 27.14 -11.05 -9.92
C LYS A 162 27.76 -12.07 -10.87
N LYS A 163 26.99 -13.04 -11.39
CA LYS A 163 27.47 -13.97 -12.41
C LYS A 163 27.86 -13.27 -13.71
N GLY A 164 27.05 -12.29 -14.15
CA GLY A 164 27.34 -11.48 -15.32
C GLY A 164 28.58 -10.59 -15.15
N GLU A 165 28.81 -10.03 -13.96
CA GLU A 165 30.02 -9.29 -13.62
C GLU A 165 31.26 -10.19 -13.65
N ALA A 166 31.18 -11.39 -13.06
CA ALA A 166 32.26 -12.39 -13.11
C ALA A 166 32.59 -12.82 -14.55
N ASP A 167 31.57 -13.00 -15.41
CA ASP A 167 31.77 -13.34 -16.83
C ASP A 167 32.47 -12.20 -17.59
N LYS A 168 32.08 -10.93 -17.34
CA LYS A 168 32.70 -9.74 -17.94
C LYS A 168 34.14 -9.56 -17.48
N GLU A 169 34.41 -9.72 -16.19
CA GLU A 169 35.75 -9.59 -15.63
C GLU A 169 36.68 -10.66 -16.19
N ALA A 170 36.24 -11.92 -16.23
CA ALA A 170 37.00 -13.01 -16.80
C ALA A 170 37.32 -12.77 -18.29
N LEU A 171 36.35 -12.29 -19.08
CA LEU A 171 36.58 -11.95 -20.48
C LEU A 171 37.62 -10.84 -20.64
N ARG A 172 37.54 -9.78 -19.82
CA ARG A 172 38.53 -8.69 -19.81
C ARG A 172 39.93 -9.20 -19.47
N LYS A 173 40.07 -9.99 -18.40
CA LYS A 173 41.35 -10.59 -17.99
C LYS A 173 41.92 -11.49 -19.09
N LYS A 174 41.12 -12.39 -19.68
CA LYS A 174 41.54 -13.25 -20.80
C LYS A 174 42.05 -12.42 -21.99
N LYS A 175 41.36 -11.34 -22.35
CA LYS A 175 41.79 -10.47 -23.45
C LYS A 175 43.13 -9.80 -23.16
N ILE A 176 43.33 -9.30 -21.93
CA ILE A 176 44.60 -8.67 -21.52
C ILE A 176 45.73 -9.71 -21.58
N THR A 177 45.53 -10.86 -20.92
CA THR A 177 46.52 -11.95 -20.89
C THR A 177 46.91 -12.39 -22.30
N THR A 178 45.95 -12.66 -23.19
CA THR A 178 46.25 -13.09 -24.57
C THR A 178 46.99 -12.01 -25.38
N GLN A 179 46.66 -10.73 -25.18
CA GLN A 179 47.36 -9.62 -25.84
C GLN A 179 48.81 -9.47 -25.35
N GLU A 180 49.05 -9.60 -24.05
CA GLU A 180 50.40 -9.56 -23.47
C GLU A 180 51.26 -10.71 -24.02
N HIS A 181 50.78 -11.94 -23.96
CA HIS A 181 51.54 -13.10 -24.47
C HIS A 181 51.72 -13.03 -26.00
N LYS A 182 50.77 -12.44 -26.74
CA LYS A 182 50.97 -12.17 -28.18
C LYS A 182 52.11 -11.18 -28.43
N LYS A 183 52.22 -10.11 -27.64
CA LYS A 183 53.35 -9.16 -27.74
C LYS A 183 54.67 -9.83 -27.41
N GLU A 184 54.72 -10.57 -26.31
CA GLU A 184 55.93 -11.29 -25.89
C GLU A 184 56.39 -12.33 -26.93
N ARG A 185 55.47 -13.04 -27.59
CA ARG A 185 55.80 -13.89 -28.75
C ARG A 185 56.45 -13.09 -29.88
N GLY A 186 55.89 -11.93 -30.23
CA GLY A 186 56.47 -11.04 -31.23
C GLY A 186 57.86 -10.54 -30.83
N ASP A 187 58.09 -10.27 -29.55
CA ASP A 187 59.41 -9.88 -29.04
C ASP A 187 60.43 -11.02 -29.12
N ILE A 188 60.00 -12.27 -28.91
CA ILE A 188 60.86 -13.45 -29.11
C ILE A 188 61.22 -13.60 -30.61
N ASP A 189 60.24 -13.46 -31.50
CA ASP A 189 60.46 -13.62 -32.94
C ASP A 189 61.38 -12.52 -33.51
N THR A 190 61.23 -11.28 -33.03
CA THR A 190 62.11 -10.18 -33.43
C THR A 190 63.54 -10.36 -32.92
N LYS A 191 63.71 -10.84 -31.67
CA LYS A 191 65.03 -11.18 -31.12
C LYS A 191 65.69 -12.33 -31.88
N GLU A 192 64.96 -13.41 -32.16
CA GLU A 192 65.47 -14.54 -32.94
C GLU A 192 65.94 -14.08 -34.32
N ALA A 193 65.14 -13.27 -35.02
CA ALA A 193 65.50 -12.76 -36.34
C ALA A 193 66.75 -11.86 -36.30
N ALA A 194 66.88 -11.03 -35.27
CA ALA A 194 68.06 -10.18 -35.07
C ALA A 194 69.33 -11.02 -34.79
N GLU A 195 69.24 -12.00 -33.89
CA GLU A 195 70.36 -12.89 -33.55
C GLU A 195 70.78 -13.75 -34.75
N LEU A 196 69.82 -14.29 -35.52
CA LEU A 196 70.11 -15.04 -36.75
C LEU A 196 70.78 -14.17 -37.81
N ARG A 197 70.35 -12.90 -37.95
CA ARG A 197 70.99 -11.96 -38.86
C ARG A 197 72.43 -11.67 -38.45
N GLN A 198 72.66 -11.41 -37.16
CA GLN A 198 74.00 -11.15 -36.63
C GLN A 198 74.92 -12.37 -36.82
N ALA A 199 74.45 -13.58 -36.51
CA ALA A 199 75.23 -14.81 -36.71
C ALA A 199 75.63 -15.03 -38.18
N LYS A 200 74.74 -14.69 -39.13
CA LYS A 200 75.03 -14.73 -40.57
C LYS A 200 76.03 -13.67 -41.00
N GLU A 201 75.91 -12.45 -40.50
CA GLU A 201 76.84 -11.35 -40.79
C GLU A 201 78.25 -11.67 -40.25
N ASP A 202 78.34 -12.21 -39.03
CA ASP A 202 79.60 -12.66 -38.42
C ASP A 202 80.26 -13.79 -39.23
N SER A 203 79.48 -14.79 -39.65
CA SER A 203 79.96 -15.87 -40.51
C SER A 203 80.49 -15.35 -41.85
N ARG A 204 79.73 -14.49 -42.52
CA ARG A 204 80.15 -13.84 -43.78
C ARG A 204 81.44 -13.04 -43.61
N SER A 205 81.56 -12.29 -42.51
CA SER A 205 82.77 -11.52 -42.19
C SER A 205 83.99 -12.42 -41.99
N LYS A 206 83.85 -13.53 -41.26
CA LYS A 206 84.93 -14.51 -41.07
C LYS A 206 85.36 -15.18 -42.37
N VAL A 207 84.40 -15.60 -43.21
CA VAL A 207 84.70 -16.18 -44.54
C VAL A 207 85.37 -15.16 -45.45
N ALA A 208 84.93 -13.90 -45.44
CA ALA A 208 85.57 -12.84 -46.21
C ALA A 208 87.02 -12.61 -45.76
N LYS A 209 87.30 -12.64 -44.45
CA LYS A 209 88.67 -12.55 -43.90
C LYS A 209 89.54 -13.74 -44.35
N LEU A 210 89.02 -14.97 -44.28
CA LEU A 210 89.74 -16.16 -44.76
C LEU A 210 90.09 -16.04 -46.26
N ASN A 211 89.13 -15.61 -47.09
CA ASN A 211 89.37 -15.39 -48.51
C ASN A 211 90.40 -14.27 -48.78
N ALA A 212 90.40 -13.20 -47.97
CA ALA A 212 91.37 -12.12 -48.10
C ALA A 212 92.79 -12.59 -47.72
N MET A 213 92.92 -13.37 -46.64
CA MET A 213 94.19 -13.97 -46.23
C MET A 213 94.72 -14.94 -47.28
N ASP A 214 93.86 -15.80 -47.85
CA ASP A 214 94.24 -16.74 -48.91
C ASP A 214 94.68 -16.02 -50.18
N LYS A 215 93.94 -14.99 -50.63
CA LYS A 215 94.35 -14.14 -51.76
C LYS A 215 95.72 -13.48 -51.53
N SER A 216 96.00 -13.04 -50.31
CA SER A 216 97.31 -12.48 -49.95
C SER A 216 98.42 -13.55 -50.02
N ALA A 217 98.16 -14.74 -49.48
CA ALA A 217 99.09 -15.87 -49.52
C ALA A 217 99.37 -16.33 -50.97
N GLN A 218 98.34 -16.42 -51.81
CA GLN A 218 98.48 -16.76 -53.23
C GLN A 218 99.31 -15.72 -54.00
N ARG A 219 99.17 -14.43 -53.69
CA ARG A 219 100.00 -13.37 -54.29
C ARG A 219 101.46 -13.53 -53.89
N GLN A 220 101.72 -13.79 -52.61
CA GLN A 220 103.08 -14.02 -52.13
C GLN A 220 103.71 -15.25 -52.80
N LEU A 221 102.98 -16.37 -52.87
CA LEU A 221 103.42 -17.55 -53.60
C LEU A 221 103.74 -17.24 -55.06
N SER A 222 102.87 -16.48 -55.74
CA SER A 222 103.07 -16.12 -57.15
C SER A 222 104.34 -15.29 -57.36
N ILE A 223 104.67 -14.41 -56.43
CA ILE A 223 105.93 -13.63 -56.45
C ILE A 223 107.13 -14.56 -56.27
N ASP A 224 107.08 -15.48 -55.31
CA ASP A 224 108.18 -16.39 -55.02
C ASP A 224 108.43 -17.41 -56.14
N ILE A 225 107.37 -17.96 -56.74
CA ILE A 225 107.44 -18.78 -57.96
C ILE A 225 108.00 -17.97 -59.13
N GLY A 226 107.57 -16.72 -59.31
CA GLY A 226 108.12 -15.82 -60.33
C GLY A 226 109.63 -15.61 -60.19
N ARG A 227 110.12 -15.41 -58.96
CA ARG A 227 111.55 -15.32 -58.66
C ARG A 227 112.29 -16.63 -58.99
N LYS A 228 111.73 -17.79 -58.63
CA LYS A 228 112.30 -19.11 -58.97
C LYS A 228 112.38 -19.30 -60.49
N ARG A 229 111.33 -18.96 -61.24
CA ARG A 229 111.31 -19.03 -62.71
C ARG A 229 112.39 -18.16 -63.34
N ASN A 230 112.56 -16.93 -62.86
CA ASN A 230 113.61 -16.03 -63.35
C ASN A 230 115.02 -16.61 -63.14
N ARG A 231 115.27 -17.25 -61.99
CA ARG A 231 116.54 -17.95 -61.73
C ARG A 231 116.74 -19.16 -62.64
N ALA A 232 115.69 -19.96 -62.84
CA ALA A 232 115.75 -21.12 -63.74
C ALA A 232 116.01 -20.69 -65.20
N ASN A 233 115.43 -19.57 -65.64
CA ASN A 233 115.65 -19.02 -66.97
C ASN A 233 117.06 -18.47 -67.22
N ALA A 234 117.85 -18.22 -66.16
CA ALA A 234 119.24 -17.81 -66.27
C ALA A 234 120.22 -18.98 -66.45
N ILE A 235 119.73 -20.24 -66.42
CA ILE A 235 120.56 -21.44 -66.62
C ILE A 235 120.94 -21.56 -68.10
N SER A 236 122.24 -21.67 -68.38
CA SER A 236 122.76 -21.73 -69.75
C SER A 236 122.49 -23.05 -70.48
N ASP A 237 122.35 -24.17 -69.77
CA ASP A 237 122.04 -25.48 -70.36
C ASP A 237 120.52 -25.65 -70.56
N PRO A 238 120.02 -25.80 -71.80
CA PRO A 238 118.60 -25.96 -72.09
C PRO A 238 117.94 -27.17 -71.40
N ASN A 239 118.67 -28.28 -71.23
CA ASN A 239 118.12 -29.48 -70.61
C ASN A 239 117.93 -29.30 -69.10
N MET A 240 118.91 -28.67 -68.45
CA MET A 240 118.82 -28.31 -67.03
C MET A 240 117.75 -27.24 -66.79
N GLN A 241 117.67 -26.23 -67.65
CA GLN A 241 116.61 -25.21 -67.60
C GLN A 241 115.21 -25.85 -67.65
N ARG A 242 114.96 -26.76 -68.60
CA ARG A 242 113.66 -27.46 -68.72
C ARG A 242 113.32 -28.26 -67.47
N ARG A 243 114.29 -28.99 -66.90
CA ARG A 243 114.08 -29.77 -65.67
C ARG A 243 113.72 -28.88 -64.48
N GLU A 244 114.42 -27.76 -64.30
CA GLU A 244 114.14 -26.82 -63.21
C GLU A 244 112.79 -26.13 -63.37
N LEU A 245 112.41 -25.72 -64.59
CA LEU A 245 111.08 -25.17 -64.85
C LEU A 245 109.96 -26.18 -64.56
N GLN A 246 110.12 -27.43 -64.96
CA GLN A 246 109.16 -28.49 -64.64
C GLN A 246 109.01 -28.69 -63.13
N LYS A 247 110.12 -28.69 -62.36
CA LYS A 247 110.06 -28.77 -60.90
C LYS A 247 109.27 -27.61 -60.31
N ILE A 248 109.55 -26.38 -60.74
CA ILE A 248 108.85 -25.17 -60.27
C ILE A 248 107.35 -25.24 -60.58
N ASP A 249 106.96 -25.72 -61.76
CA ASP A 249 105.56 -25.88 -62.13
C ASP A 249 104.85 -26.96 -61.29
N THR A 250 105.55 -28.06 -60.96
CA THR A 250 105.01 -29.08 -60.05
C THR A 250 104.87 -28.54 -58.62
N GLU A 251 105.84 -27.79 -58.11
CA GLU A 251 105.78 -27.12 -56.81
C GLU A 251 104.61 -26.13 -56.76
N GLU A 252 104.46 -25.26 -57.77
CA GLU A 252 103.36 -24.29 -57.84
C GLU A 252 101.99 -24.98 -57.79
N ARG A 253 101.82 -26.07 -58.56
CA ARG A 253 100.56 -26.84 -58.56
C ARG A 253 100.28 -27.48 -57.20
N GLN A 254 101.30 -28.08 -56.58
CA GLN A 254 101.15 -28.71 -55.27
C GLN A 254 100.83 -27.70 -54.17
N GLU A 255 101.53 -26.57 -54.12
CA GLU A 255 101.32 -25.53 -53.11
C GLU A 255 99.97 -24.83 -53.29
N LYS A 256 99.55 -24.52 -54.53
CA LYS A 256 98.20 -24.00 -54.80
C LYS A 256 97.12 -24.99 -54.39
N SER A 257 97.29 -26.28 -54.68
CA SER A 257 96.34 -27.32 -54.28
C SER A 257 96.21 -27.44 -52.76
N LYS A 258 97.35 -27.42 -52.04
CA LYS A 258 97.37 -27.43 -50.57
C LYS A 258 96.66 -26.21 -49.97
N MET A 259 96.98 -25.00 -50.44
CA MET A 259 96.31 -23.77 -49.95
C MET A 259 94.80 -23.80 -50.22
N GLN A 260 94.37 -24.22 -51.40
CA GLN A 260 92.95 -24.35 -51.72
C GLN A 260 92.24 -25.39 -50.83
N ALA A 261 92.88 -26.53 -50.56
CA ALA A 261 92.34 -27.56 -49.67
C ALA A 261 92.20 -27.03 -48.22
N GLU A 262 93.22 -26.33 -47.72
CA GLU A 262 93.19 -25.71 -46.40
C GLU A 262 92.11 -24.62 -46.29
N LEU A 263 91.97 -23.76 -47.30
CA LEU A 263 90.91 -22.74 -47.33
C LEU A 263 89.53 -23.39 -47.29
N LYS A 264 89.29 -24.40 -48.15
CA LYS A 264 88.01 -25.13 -48.17
C LYS A 264 87.70 -25.78 -46.82
N LYS A 265 88.71 -26.36 -46.16
CA LYS A 265 88.56 -26.93 -44.82
C LYS A 265 88.15 -25.85 -43.80
N LYS A 266 88.86 -24.72 -43.76
CA LYS A 266 88.55 -23.60 -42.84
C LYS A 266 87.16 -22.99 -43.10
N ILE A 267 86.76 -22.85 -44.36
CA ILE A 267 85.41 -22.37 -44.73
C ILE A 267 84.36 -23.36 -44.24
N SER A 268 84.54 -24.67 -44.50
CA SER A 268 83.62 -25.71 -44.03
C SER A 268 83.49 -25.72 -42.50
N GLU A 269 84.59 -25.59 -41.77
CA GLU A 269 84.59 -25.46 -40.31
C GLU A 269 83.78 -24.24 -39.84
N GLN A 270 83.93 -23.08 -40.51
CA GLN A 270 83.14 -21.88 -40.21
C GLN A 270 81.65 -22.07 -40.53
N GLU A 271 81.30 -22.76 -41.62
CA GLU A 271 79.92 -23.07 -41.97
C GLU A 271 79.26 -24.00 -40.94
N VAL A 272 79.99 -25.02 -40.46
CA VAL A 272 79.50 -25.91 -39.40
C VAL A 272 79.28 -25.14 -38.10
N GLN A 273 80.21 -24.27 -37.71
CA GLN A 273 80.05 -23.41 -36.54
C GLN A 273 78.85 -22.47 -36.67
N ALA A 274 78.64 -21.87 -37.85
CA ALA A 274 77.50 -21.01 -38.12
C ALA A 274 76.17 -21.78 -38.03
N LYS A 275 76.09 -22.98 -38.62
CA LYS A 275 74.90 -23.85 -38.53
C LYS A 275 74.59 -24.25 -37.08
N LYS A 276 75.62 -24.54 -36.28
CA LYS A 276 75.45 -24.83 -34.85
C LYS A 276 74.90 -23.62 -34.09
N ALA A 277 75.44 -22.43 -34.34
CA ALA A 277 74.94 -21.20 -33.74
C ALA A 277 73.48 -20.91 -34.12
N GLU A 278 73.12 -21.07 -35.41
CA GLU A 278 71.73 -20.93 -35.87
C GLU A 278 70.80 -21.92 -35.18
N PHE A 279 71.22 -23.17 -35.00
CA PHE A 279 70.45 -24.19 -34.29
C PHE A 279 70.26 -23.81 -32.82
N ASP A 280 71.33 -23.38 -32.13
CA ASP A 280 71.27 -22.99 -30.72
C ASP A 280 70.32 -21.79 -30.51
N ILE A 281 70.35 -20.78 -31.40
CA ILE A 281 69.45 -19.62 -31.37
C ILE A 281 67.99 -20.06 -31.53
N LYS A 282 67.71 -20.90 -32.54
CA LYS A 282 66.35 -21.42 -32.81
C LYS A 282 65.84 -22.27 -31.65
N SER A 283 66.69 -23.14 -31.09
CA SER A 283 66.35 -24.02 -29.98
C SER A 283 65.97 -23.23 -28.72
N ARG A 284 66.77 -22.19 -28.38
CA ARG A 284 66.46 -21.29 -27.25
C ARG A 284 65.16 -20.52 -27.48
N SER A 285 64.96 -19.98 -28.69
CA SER A 285 63.74 -19.24 -29.05
C SER A 285 62.50 -20.14 -29.01
N HIS A 286 62.62 -21.39 -29.48
CA HIS A 286 61.55 -22.37 -29.36
C HIS A 286 61.22 -22.69 -27.89
N SER A 287 62.22 -22.97 -27.06
CA SER A 287 62.02 -23.25 -25.64
C SER A 287 61.34 -22.10 -24.90
N THR A 288 61.69 -20.85 -25.23
CA THR A 288 61.05 -19.66 -24.63
C THR A 288 59.60 -19.50 -25.09
N ARG A 289 59.28 -19.74 -26.37
CA ARG A 289 57.88 -19.78 -26.85
C ARG A 289 57.05 -20.85 -26.16
N ASP A 290 57.62 -22.03 -25.95
CA ASP A 290 56.91 -23.15 -25.32
C ASP A 290 56.56 -22.81 -23.87
N LYS A 291 57.52 -22.30 -23.11
CA LYS A 291 57.30 -21.80 -21.74
C LYS A 291 56.21 -20.74 -21.69
N LEU A 292 56.28 -19.78 -22.61
CA LEU A 292 55.30 -18.71 -22.69
C LEU A 292 53.90 -19.23 -23.05
N THR A 293 53.82 -20.24 -23.90
CA THR A 293 52.56 -20.92 -24.25
C THR A 293 52.00 -21.70 -23.05
N THR A 294 52.85 -22.36 -22.27
CA THR A 294 52.42 -23.03 -21.04
C THR A 294 51.94 -22.03 -19.99
N ASP A 295 52.64 -20.91 -19.83
CA ASP A 295 52.27 -19.86 -18.89
C ASP A 295 50.93 -19.20 -19.27
N GLU A 296 50.71 -18.95 -20.58
CA GLU A 296 49.43 -18.47 -21.10
C GLU A 296 48.29 -19.44 -20.73
N ARG A 297 48.48 -20.75 -20.95
CA ARG A 297 47.48 -21.78 -20.61
C ARG A 297 47.18 -21.80 -19.11
N VAL A 298 48.21 -21.73 -18.26
CA VAL A 298 48.05 -21.73 -16.80
C VAL A 298 47.27 -20.50 -16.34
N LYS A 299 47.63 -19.31 -16.83
CA LYS A 299 46.92 -18.05 -16.50
C LYS A 299 45.47 -18.07 -16.97
N LEU A 300 45.21 -18.55 -18.20
CA LEU A 300 43.85 -18.67 -18.73
C LEU A 300 43.01 -19.67 -17.92
N SER A 301 43.59 -20.81 -17.53
CA SER A 301 42.93 -21.78 -16.67
C SER A 301 42.61 -21.20 -15.29
N GLN A 302 43.52 -20.41 -14.72
CA GLN A 302 43.28 -19.74 -13.44
C GLN A 302 42.12 -18.74 -13.54
N ILE A 303 42.08 -17.93 -14.61
CA ILE A 303 40.97 -16.99 -14.84
C ILE A 303 39.62 -17.72 -14.93
N GLU A 304 39.58 -18.91 -15.53
CA GLU A 304 38.37 -19.73 -15.60
C GLU A 304 37.95 -20.28 -14.24
N ARG A 305 38.91 -20.73 -13.42
CA ARG A 305 38.65 -21.18 -12.04
C ARG A 305 38.12 -20.03 -11.19
N ASP A 306 38.72 -18.85 -11.28
CA ASP A 306 38.28 -17.65 -10.56
C ASP A 306 36.85 -17.25 -10.96
N LYS A 307 36.54 -17.30 -12.26
CA LYS A 307 35.17 -17.10 -12.76
C LYS A 307 34.20 -18.12 -12.16
N GLN A 308 34.56 -19.41 -12.17
CA GLN A 308 33.68 -20.45 -11.67
C GLN A 308 33.44 -20.32 -10.16
N THR A 309 34.48 -20.01 -9.39
CA THR A 309 34.37 -19.79 -7.94
C THR A 309 33.53 -18.56 -7.62
N ALA A 310 33.71 -17.44 -8.33
CA ALA A 310 32.86 -16.26 -8.18
C ALA A 310 31.39 -16.56 -8.50
N ARG A 311 31.12 -17.33 -9.56
CA ARG A 311 29.76 -17.75 -9.92
C ARG A 311 29.12 -18.68 -8.90
N ARG A 312 29.90 -19.58 -8.28
CA ARG A 312 29.43 -20.46 -7.20
C ARG A 312 29.09 -19.65 -5.95
N ARG A 313 29.97 -18.76 -5.51
CA ARG A 313 29.71 -17.85 -4.37
C ARG A 313 28.43 -17.04 -4.58
N ALA A 314 28.21 -16.50 -5.78
CA ALA A 314 26.98 -15.79 -6.09
C ALA A 314 25.71 -16.66 -5.96
N SER A 315 25.78 -17.94 -6.32
CA SER A 315 24.69 -18.89 -6.11
C SER A 315 24.51 -19.26 -4.64
N ASP A 316 25.60 -19.48 -3.92
CA ASP A 316 25.57 -19.84 -2.50
C ASP A 316 24.94 -18.71 -1.67
N GLU A 317 25.34 -17.47 -1.90
CA GLU A 317 24.76 -16.28 -1.25
C GLU A 317 23.26 -16.13 -1.56
N ALA A 318 22.85 -16.37 -2.81
CA ALA A 318 21.44 -16.31 -3.20
C ALA A 318 20.62 -17.44 -2.56
N GLN A 319 21.22 -18.62 -2.38
CA GLN A 319 20.60 -19.74 -1.68
C GLN A 319 20.49 -19.46 -0.18
N GLU A 320 21.50 -18.85 0.43
CA GLU A 320 21.49 -18.45 1.83
C GLU A 320 20.37 -17.44 2.13
N LYS A 321 20.23 -16.40 1.28
CA LYS A 321 19.10 -15.47 1.36
C LYS A 321 17.75 -16.19 1.30
N LYS A 322 17.61 -17.18 0.40
CA LYS A 322 16.37 -17.98 0.28
C LYS A 322 16.10 -18.85 1.51
N ARG A 323 17.13 -19.46 2.09
CA ARG A 323 16.99 -20.27 3.33
C ARG A 323 16.55 -19.42 4.52
N GLY A 324 16.91 -18.13 4.55
CA GLY A 324 16.48 -17.18 5.56
C GLY A 324 14.99 -16.78 5.50
N ILE A 325 14.31 -17.04 4.38
CA ILE A 325 12.93 -16.59 4.13
C ILE A 325 11.96 -17.18 5.15
N GLY A 326 11.97 -18.51 5.37
CA GLY A 326 11.01 -19.16 6.25
C GLY A 326 11.05 -18.62 7.69
N LYS A 327 12.25 -18.33 8.21
CA LYS A 327 12.42 -17.72 9.54
C LYS A 327 11.83 -16.31 9.60
N MET A 328 11.99 -15.51 8.55
CA MET A 328 11.42 -14.16 8.51
C MET A 328 9.91 -14.17 8.28
N GLN A 329 9.39 -15.07 7.44
CA GLN A 329 7.96 -15.29 7.28
C GLN A 329 7.30 -15.65 8.62
N GLU A 330 7.91 -16.54 9.40
CA GLU A 330 7.41 -16.90 10.73
C GLU A 330 7.38 -15.68 11.67
N LYS A 331 8.42 -14.83 11.66
CA LYS A 331 8.44 -13.59 12.44
C LYS A 331 7.37 -12.58 12.02
N ILE A 332 7.13 -12.43 10.71
CA ILE A 332 6.06 -11.58 10.17
C ILE A 332 4.69 -12.11 10.61
N MET A 333 4.47 -13.42 10.49
CA MET A 333 3.23 -14.08 10.90
C MET A 333 2.95 -13.94 12.41
N LYS A 334 3.99 -13.99 13.25
CA LYS A 334 3.88 -13.75 14.70
C LYS A 334 3.66 -12.28 15.07
N GLY A 335 3.92 -11.34 14.16
CA GLY A 335 3.81 -9.90 14.43
C GLY A 335 5.04 -9.27 15.07
N GLU A 336 6.12 -10.03 15.25
CA GLU A 336 7.39 -9.57 15.87
C GLU A 336 8.11 -8.48 15.06
N THR A 337 7.65 -8.22 13.83
CA THR A 337 8.17 -7.17 12.94
C THR A 337 7.38 -5.87 13.00
N GLU A 338 6.17 -5.89 13.58
CA GLU A 338 5.27 -4.73 13.70
C GLU A 338 5.54 -3.94 15.00
N GLU A 339 5.87 -4.63 16.11
CA GLU A 339 6.13 -4.00 17.43
C GLU A 339 7.29 -2.98 17.41
N LYS A 340 8.21 -3.07 16.45
CA LYS A 340 9.31 -2.10 16.31
C LYS A 340 8.89 -0.78 15.66
N ASN A 341 7.78 -0.74 14.93
CA ASN A 341 7.32 0.47 14.25
C ASN A 341 6.32 1.30 15.08
N GLU A 342 5.62 0.70 16.05
CA GLU A 342 4.71 1.47 16.93
C GLU A 342 5.47 2.38 17.92
N TYR A 343 6.72 2.05 18.29
CA TYR A 343 7.59 2.91 19.10
C TYR A 343 8.24 4.07 18.31
N ALA A 344 8.25 4.03 16.98
CA ALA A 344 8.90 5.04 16.15
C ALA A 344 8.02 6.27 15.84
N TRP A 345 6.73 6.22 16.16
CA TRP A 345 5.77 7.30 15.91
C TRP A 345 5.15 7.88 17.20
N GLY A 346 5.62 7.45 18.37
CA GLY A 346 5.10 7.86 19.68
C GLY A 346 5.79 9.06 20.33
N GLU A 347 6.93 9.54 19.79
CA GLU A 347 7.72 10.62 20.42
C GLU A 347 7.54 12.01 19.78
N ASP A 348 6.82 12.14 18.66
CA ASP A 348 6.67 13.43 17.94
C ASP A 348 5.41 14.24 18.30
N TYR A 349 4.72 13.89 19.39
CA TYR A 349 3.62 14.70 19.92
C TYR A 349 3.74 14.83 21.45
N GLN A 350 4.60 15.75 21.90
CA GLN A 350 4.45 16.45 23.17
C GLN A 350 4.52 17.96 22.96
#